data_AF-A0A0A8HVZ2-F1
#
_entry.id   AF-A0A0A8HVZ2-F1
#
_cell.length_a   1.000
_cell.length_b   1.000
_cell.length_c   1.000
_cell.angle_alpha   90.00
_cell.angle_beta   90.00
_cell.angle_gamma   90.00
#
_symmetry.space_group_name_H-M   'P 1'
#
loop_
_entity.id
_entity.type
_entity.pdbx_description
1 polymer ?
#
loop_
_entity_poly.entity_id
_entity_poly.type
_entity_poly.pdbx_seq_one_letter_code
_entity_poly.pdbx_strand_id
1 'polypeptide(L)'
;MKNKNLLDEDIQEVFKYYIKNDNYLKGALDGLKKHKRRTFINNILSYEYKNLVENNNLKFDEKDKVILPPNLTTILDYDKRTFNSTNLRNFINDLEFELEHIEMELYDDPADFEGGDYYNEDSECDEDYTVEDWVEDQVKDIKDFIDALKAFKMLFSAN
;
A
#
# COMPACT_ATOMS: atom_id res chain seq x y z
N MET A 1 -4.76 11.94 -33.33
CA MET A 1 -5.19 12.06 -31.92
C MET A 1 -3.94 12.29 -31.09
N LYS A 2 -3.83 13.41 -30.35
CA LYS A 2 -2.70 13.63 -29.44
C LYS A 2 -2.90 12.72 -28.23
N ASN A 3 -1.95 11.82 -27.97
CA ASN A 3 -1.83 11.14 -26.69
C ASN A 3 -1.76 12.24 -25.62
N LYS A 4 -2.84 12.43 -24.86
CA LYS A 4 -2.79 13.24 -23.65
C LYS A 4 -1.95 12.44 -22.68
N ASN A 5 -0.71 12.86 -22.46
CA ASN A 5 0.06 12.41 -21.32
C ASN A 5 -0.81 12.68 -20.07
N LEU A 6 -1.24 11.61 -19.40
CA LEU A 6 -2.09 11.65 -18.20
C LEU A 6 -1.35 12.27 -17.00
N LEU A 7 -0.04 12.47 -17.13
CA LEU A 7 0.83 13.10 -16.15
C LEU A 7 1.58 14.27 -16.79
N ASP A 8 1.66 15.37 -16.05
CA ASP A 8 2.51 16.52 -16.34
C ASP A 8 3.95 16.05 -16.63
N GLU A 9 4.60 16.58 -17.66
CA GLU A 9 5.95 16.16 -18.10
C GLU A 9 6.97 16.24 -16.97
N ASP A 10 6.85 17.25 -16.10
CA ASP A 10 7.73 17.41 -14.94
C ASP A 10 7.58 16.22 -13.97
N ILE A 11 6.34 15.76 -13.74
CA ILE A 11 6.03 14.63 -12.83
C ILE A 11 6.56 13.31 -13.42
N GLN A 12 6.43 13.12 -14.74
CA GLN A 12 6.96 11.93 -15.41
C GLN A 12 8.49 11.85 -15.29
N GLU A 13 9.18 12.98 -15.38
CA GLU A 13 10.63 13.03 -15.23
C GLU A 13 11.06 12.69 -13.79
N VAL A 14 10.37 13.24 -12.78
CA VAL A 14 10.62 12.87 -11.37
C VAL A 14 10.39 11.37 -11.14
N PHE A 15 9.37 10.80 -11.78
CA PHE A 15 9.06 9.37 -11.64
C PHE A 15 10.19 8.47 -12.17
N LYS A 16 10.90 8.88 -13.24
CA LYS A 16 12.07 8.13 -13.73
C LYS A 16 13.19 8.07 -12.70
N TYR A 17 13.45 9.17 -11.99
CA TYR A 17 14.43 9.18 -10.90
C TYR A 17 14.00 8.28 -9.74
N TYR A 18 12.70 8.25 -9.44
CA TYR A 18 12.13 7.36 -8.43
C TYR A 18 12.37 5.87 -8.74
N ILE A 19 12.01 5.44 -9.96
CA ILE A 19 12.17 4.03 -10.37
C ILE A 19 13.64 3.60 -10.39
N LYS A 20 14.56 4.51 -10.76
CA LYS A 20 16.00 4.23 -10.77
C LYS A 20 16.64 4.28 -9.37
N ASN A 21 15.89 4.63 -8.33
CA ASN A 21 16.40 4.94 -7.00
C ASN A 21 17.57 5.95 -7.06
N ASP A 22 17.37 7.00 -7.87
CA ASP A 22 18.40 7.96 -8.21
C ASP A 22 18.61 8.98 -7.08
N ASN A 23 19.87 9.33 -6.80
CA ASN A 23 20.21 10.29 -5.75
C ASN A 23 19.68 11.72 -6.04
N TYR A 24 19.36 12.02 -7.30
CA TYR A 24 18.75 13.29 -7.72
C TYR A 24 17.25 13.38 -7.43
N LEU A 25 16.58 12.29 -7.01
CA LEU A 25 15.14 12.27 -6.75
C LEU A 25 14.69 13.44 -5.86
N LYS A 26 15.42 13.71 -4.77
CA LYS A 26 15.09 14.81 -3.87
C LYS A 26 15.21 16.18 -4.54
N GLY A 27 16.28 16.40 -5.31
CA GLY A 27 16.48 17.65 -6.05
C GLY A 27 15.40 17.85 -7.12
N ALA A 28 15.02 16.78 -7.81
CA ALA A 28 13.94 16.78 -8.78
C ALA A 28 12.58 17.13 -8.13
N LEU A 29 12.30 16.57 -6.95
CA LEU A 29 11.12 16.93 -6.15
C LEU A 29 11.12 18.41 -5.74
N ASP A 30 12.24 18.92 -5.24
CA ASP A 30 12.35 20.33 -4.82
C ASP A 30 12.16 21.32 -5.97
N GLY A 31 12.47 20.91 -7.21
CA GLY A 31 12.18 21.67 -8.43
C GLY A 31 10.69 21.77 -8.77
N LEU A 32 9.84 20.91 -8.21
CA LEU A 32 8.39 20.93 -8.46
C LEU A 32 7.66 21.96 -7.59
N LYS A 33 6.60 22.55 -8.18
CA LYS A 33 5.62 23.34 -7.43
C LYS A 33 5.00 22.49 -6.31
N LYS A 34 4.65 23.14 -5.19
CA LYS A 34 4.12 22.47 -3.99
C LYS A 34 2.96 21.50 -4.26
N HIS A 35 2.00 21.88 -5.11
CA HIS A 35 0.89 21.00 -5.47
C HIS A 35 1.33 19.79 -6.30
N LYS A 36 2.26 19.98 -7.25
CA LYS A 36 2.84 18.87 -8.04
C LYS A 36 3.59 17.88 -7.17
N ARG A 37 4.29 18.35 -6.13
CA ARG A 37 4.93 17.47 -5.13
C ARG A 37 3.92 16.59 -4.39
N ARG A 38 2.80 17.17 -3.96
CA ARG A 38 1.70 16.39 -3.33
C ARG A 38 1.13 15.36 -4.29
N THR A 39 0.83 15.77 -5.52
CA THR A 39 0.35 14.85 -6.57
C THR A 39 1.35 13.72 -6.81
N PHE A 40 2.64 14.03 -6.88
CA PHE A 40 3.68 13.02 -7.05
C PHE A 40 3.69 12.02 -5.89
N ILE A 41 3.69 12.50 -4.64
CA ILE A 41 3.69 11.62 -3.45
C ILE A 41 2.47 10.69 -3.47
N ASN A 42 1.27 11.22 -3.73
CA ASN A 42 0.06 10.41 -3.81
C ASN A 42 0.13 9.36 -4.92
N ASN A 43 0.65 9.74 -6.10
CA ASN A 43 0.84 8.80 -7.20
C ASN A 43 1.84 7.69 -6.84
N ILE A 44 2.90 7.99 -6.08
CA ILE A 44 3.84 6.97 -5.60
C ILE A 44 3.17 6.03 -4.60
N LEU A 45 2.38 6.56 -3.66
CA LEU A 45 1.66 5.74 -2.68
C LEU A 45 0.71 4.76 -3.38
N SER A 46 -0.10 5.24 -4.34
CA SER A 46 -0.97 4.38 -5.14
C SER A 46 -0.20 3.40 -6.03
N TYR A 47 0.91 3.84 -6.63
CA TYR A 47 1.76 2.97 -7.44
C TYR A 47 2.37 1.83 -6.62
N GLU A 48 2.89 2.11 -5.43
CA GLU A 48 3.49 1.10 -4.56
C GLU A 48 2.43 0.19 -3.94
N TYR A 49 1.23 0.68 -3.60
CA TYR A 49 0.13 -0.18 -3.19
C TYR A 49 -0.19 -1.21 -4.28
N LYS A 50 -0.39 -0.75 -5.51
CA LYS A 50 -0.62 -1.66 -6.65
C LYS A 50 0.55 -2.62 -6.88
N ASN A 51 1.78 -2.11 -6.79
CA ASN A 51 2.97 -2.90 -7.05
C ASN A 51 3.23 -3.96 -5.96
N LEU A 52 3.02 -3.63 -4.70
CA LEU A 52 3.36 -4.46 -3.55
C LEU A 52 2.19 -5.35 -3.14
N VAL A 53 0.99 -4.79 -3.05
CA VAL A 53 -0.22 -5.48 -2.58
C VAL A 53 -0.93 -6.15 -3.75
N GLU A 54 -1.50 -5.39 -4.70
CA GLU A 54 -2.31 -5.98 -5.79
C GLU A 54 -1.54 -6.95 -6.70
N ASN A 55 -0.22 -6.81 -6.78
CA ASN A 55 0.64 -7.69 -7.57
C ASN A 55 1.43 -8.71 -6.71
N ASN A 56 1.09 -8.89 -5.43
CA ASN A 56 1.68 -9.86 -4.51
C ASN A 56 3.22 -9.81 -4.45
N ASN A 57 3.79 -8.61 -4.31
CA ASN A 57 5.24 -8.39 -4.22
C ASN A 57 5.70 -7.88 -2.85
N LEU A 58 4.87 -7.97 -1.81
CA LEU A 58 5.30 -7.71 -0.45
C LEU A 58 6.49 -8.61 -0.08
N LYS A 59 7.46 -8.01 0.62
CA LYS A 59 8.63 -8.71 1.12
C LYS A 59 8.65 -8.57 2.63
N PHE A 60 8.95 -9.66 3.31
CA PHE A 60 8.97 -9.72 4.76
C PHE A 60 10.40 -9.92 5.27
N ASP A 61 10.67 -9.38 6.46
CA ASP A 61 11.91 -9.64 7.20
C ASP A 61 11.82 -10.96 7.99
N GLU A 62 12.87 -11.29 8.74
CA GLU A 62 12.93 -12.50 9.58
C GLU A 62 11.90 -12.54 10.73
N LYS A 63 11.14 -11.46 10.94
CA LYS A 63 10.12 -11.31 11.98
C LYS A 63 8.73 -11.13 11.39
N ASP A 64 8.55 -11.51 10.13
CA ASP A 64 7.32 -11.38 9.36
C ASP A 64 6.81 -9.92 9.26
N LYS A 65 7.72 -8.94 9.20
CA LYS A 65 7.36 -7.54 8.97
C LYS A 65 7.65 -7.12 7.55
N VAL A 66 6.72 -6.40 6.94
CA VAL A 66 6.89 -5.85 5.60
C VAL A 66 8.10 -4.90 5.55
N ILE A 67 8.96 -5.14 4.56
CA ILE A 67 10.12 -4.31 4.23
C ILE A 67 9.68 -3.31 3.15
N LEU A 68 9.55 -2.04 3.54
CA LEU A 68 9.24 -0.97 2.59
C LEU A 68 10.42 -0.74 1.62
N PRO A 69 10.17 -0.58 0.32
CA PRO A 69 11.20 -0.23 -0.65
C PRO A 69 11.98 1.05 -0.24
N PRO A 70 13.31 1.12 -0.48
CA PRO A 70 14.12 2.29 -0.10
C PRO A 70 13.69 3.62 -0.76
N ASN A 71 13.24 3.54 -2.01
CA ASN A 71 12.69 4.66 -2.77
C ASN A 71 11.37 5.15 -2.15
N LEU A 72 10.45 4.25 -1.79
CA LEU A 72 9.23 4.60 -1.06
C LEU A 72 9.57 5.26 0.27
N THR A 73 10.49 4.69 1.05
CA THR A 73 10.97 5.26 2.32
C THR A 73 11.48 6.69 2.13
N THR A 74 12.23 6.95 1.05
CA THR A 74 12.71 8.30 0.70
C THR A 74 11.55 9.28 0.45
N ILE A 75 10.48 8.83 -0.21
CA ILE A 75 9.28 9.63 -0.45
C ILE A 75 8.50 9.90 0.84
N LEU A 76 8.37 8.91 1.71
CA LEU A 76 7.69 9.07 3.00
C LEU A 76 8.46 10.03 3.93
N ASP A 77 9.79 9.96 3.94
CA ASP A 77 10.65 10.92 4.63
C ASP A 77 10.51 12.34 4.09
N TYR A 78 10.41 12.48 2.76
CA TYR A 78 10.18 13.77 2.12
C TYR A 78 8.81 14.33 2.50
N ASP A 79 7.76 13.50 2.46
CA ASP A 79 6.40 13.86 2.85
C ASP A 79 6.36 14.34 4.31
N LYS A 80 7.02 13.61 5.20
CA LYS A 80 7.17 13.99 6.60
C LYS A 80 7.78 15.37 6.78
N ARG A 81 8.95 15.61 6.18
CA ARG A 81 9.69 16.88 6.36
C ARG A 81 9.00 18.08 5.70
N THR A 82 8.25 17.85 4.63
CA THR A 82 7.70 18.94 3.80
C THR A 82 6.23 19.22 4.06
N PHE A 83 5.47 18.19 4.43
CA PHE A 83 4.02 18.22 4.58
C PHE A 83 3.54 17.61 5.90
N ASN A 84 4.43 17.36 6.85
CA ASN A 84 4.11 16.77 8.16
C ASN A 84 3.33 15.45 8.03
N SER A 85 3.72 14.62 7.05
CA SER A 85 3.09 13.33 6.77
C SER A 85 1.60 13.41 6.43
N THR A 86 1.12 14.56 5.94
CA THR A 86 -0.30 14.74 5.61
C THR A 86 -0.73 13.81 4.47
N ASN A 87 0.12 13.61 3.46
CA ASN A 87 -0.24 12.76 2.32
C ASN A 87 -0.27 11.29 2.75
N LEU A 88 0.75 10.82 3.49
CA LEU A 88 0.77 9.46 4.07
C LEU A 88 -0.43 9.20 4.98
N ARG A 89 -0.78 10.15 5.86
CA ARG A 89 -1.92 9.97 6.78
C ARG A 89 -3.23 9.82 6.01
N ASN A 90 -3.46 10.69 5.02
CA ASN A 90 -4.69 10.62 4.24
C ASN A 90 -4.77 9.28 3.48
N PHE A 91 -3.65 8.85 2.88
CA PHE A 91 -3.60 7.57 2.19
C PHE A 91 -3.86 6.36 3.09
N ILE A 92 -3.32 6.33 4.31
CA ILE A 92 -3.62 5.27 5.29
C ILE A 92 -5.12 5.28 5.62
N ASN A 93 -5.71 6.45 5.89
CA ASN A 93 -7.13 6.54 6.21
C ASN A 93 -8.02 6.07 5.05
N ASP A 94 -7.64 6.41 3.80
CA ASP A 94 -8.36 5.96 2.62
C ASP A 94 -8.26 4.41 2.49
N LEU A 95 -7.08 3.83 2.71
CA LEU A 95 -6.91 2.37 2.69
C LEU A 95 -7.66 1.66 3.82
N GLU A 96 -7.69 2.22 5.03
CA GLU A 96 -8.46 1.65 6.15
C GLU A 96 -9.96 1.64 5.84
N PHE A 97 -10.47 2.71 5.21
CA PHE A 97 -11.86 2.77 4.78
C PHE A 97 -12.19 1.74 3.70
N GLU A 98 -11.33 1.59 2.69
CA GLU A 98 -11.52 0.57 1.64
C GLU A 98 -11.39 -0.85 2.22
N LEU A 99 -10.48 -1.09 3.17
CA LEU A 99 -10.34 -2.36 3.86
C LEU A 99 -11.63 -2.74 4.60
N GLU A 100 -12.20 -1.82 5.37
CA GLU A 100 -13.49 -2.03 6.05
C GLU A 100 -14.59 -2.40 5.05
N HIS A 101 -14.60 -1.75 3.87
CA HIS A 101 -15.58 -2.04 2.83
C HIS A 101 -15.39 -3.44 2.22
N ILE A 102 -14.15 -3.82 1.91
CA ILE A 102 -13.81 -5.14 1.37
C ILE A 102 -14.19 -6.24 2.38
N GLU A 103 -13.84 -6.07 3.66
CA GLU A 103 -14.21 -7.03 4.70
C GLU A 103 -15.73 -7.18 4.79
N MET A 104 -16.49 -6.08 4.76
CA MET A 104 -17.95 -6.14 4.73
C MET A 104 -18.50 -6.93 3.53
N GLU A 105 -17.97 -6.68 2.33
CA GLU A 105 -18.39 -7.41 1.12
C GLU A 105 -18.09 -8.90 1.22
N LEU A 106 -16.92 -9.28 1.76
CA LEU A 106 -16.53 -10.68 1.95
C LEU A 106 -17.41 -11.41 2.97
N TYR A 107 -17.84 -10.73 4.04
CA TYR A 107 -18.78 -11.30 5.01
C TYR A 107 -20.22 -11.39 4.49
N ASP A 108 -20.65 -10.44 3.65
CA ASP A 108 -22.01 -10.42 3.10
C ASP A 108 -22.23 -11.46 1.99
N ASP A 109 -21.19 -11.77 1.19
CA ASP A 109 -21.24 -12.78 0.13
C ASP A 109 -19.94 -13.60 0.08
N PRO A 110 -19.80 -14.64 0.94
CA PRO A 110 -18.61 -15.49 0.99
C PRO A 110 -18.59 -16.49 -0.19
N ALA A 111 -18.88 -16.05 -1.40
CA ALA A 111 -19.12 -16.86 -2.59
C ALA A 111 -17.97 -17.84 -2.93
N ASP A 112 -16.74 -17.51 -2.54
CA ASP A 112 -15.53 -18.33 -2.75
C ASP A 112 -15.06 -19.06 -1.47
N PHE A 113 -15.76 -18.92 -0.34
CA PHE A 113 -15.54 -19.76 0.83
C PHE A 113 -16.12 -21.15 0.55
N GLU A 114 -15.28 -22.06 0.06
CA GLU A 114 -15.62 -23.49 -0.17
C GLU A 114 -15.99 -24.25 1.12
N GLY A 115 -16.18 -23.56 2.25
CA GLY A 115 -16.77 -24.05 3.50
C GLY A 115 -18.10 -24.81 3.36
N GLY A 116 -18.76 -24.72 2.21
CA GLY A 116 -20.04 -25.36 1.92
C GLY A 116 -20.00 -26.90 1.87
N ASP A 117 -18.85 -27.52 1.61
CA ASP A 117 -18.71 -28.99 1.54
C ASP A 117 -18.02 -29.62 2.77
N TYR A 118 -17.61 -28.81 3.77
CA TYR A 118 -16.98 -29.29 5.02
C TYR A 118 -17.96 -29.96 5.99
N TYR A 119 -19.26 -30.01 5.64
CA TYR A 119 -20.28 -30.81 6.32
C TYR A 119 -20.49 -32.20 5.67
N ASN A 120 -19.56 -32.67 4.82
CA ASN A 120 -19.50 -34.09 4.48
C ASN A 120 -18.71 -34.83 5.56
N GLU A 121 -19.37 -35.74 6.26
CA GLU A 121 -18.90 -36.55 7.41
C GLU A 121 -17.65 -37.44 7.14
N ASP A 122 -16.95 -37.27 6.01
CA ASP A 122 -15.89 -38.18 5.54
C ASP A 122 -14.59 -37.50 5.05
N SER A 123 -14.39 -36.17 5.20
CA SER A 123 -13.08 -35.56 4.88
C SER A 123 -12.28 -35.21 6.14
N GLU A 124 -11.02 -35.65 6.18
CA GLU A 124 -9.98 -35.20 7.11
C GLU A 124 -9.60 -33.72 6.86
N CYS A 125 -10.61 -32.86 6.66
CA CYS A 125 -10.44 -31.43 6.45
C CYS A 125 -10.35 -30.75 7.82
N ASP A 126 -9.34 -29.88 7.99
CA ASP A 126 -9.08 -29.14 9.23
C ASP A 126 -10.37 -28.51 9.76
N GLU A 127 -10.91 -29.06 10.85
CA GLU A 127 -12.17 -28.67 11.49
C GLU A 127 -12.17 -27.21 12.03
N ASP A 128 -11.06 -26.49 11.89
CA ASP A 128 -10.79 -25.19 12.52
C ASP A 128 -10.74 -23.99 11.54
N TYR A 129 -10.80 -24.17 10.21
CA TYR A 129 -10.74 -23.04 9.26
C TYR A 129 -12.10 -22.37 9.10
N THR A 130 -12.20 -21.14 9.60
CA THR A 130 -13.45 -20.37 9.68
C THR A 130 -13.58 -19.35 8.54
N VAL A 131 -14.77 -18.75 8.41
CA VAL A 131 -14.98 -17.61 7.48
C VAL A 131 -14.06 -16.46 7.90
N GLU A 132 -13.84 -16.26 9.20
CA GLU A 132 -12.93 -15.27 9.73
C GLU A 132 -11.50 -15.48 9.25
N ASP A 133 -11.00 -16.73 9.25
CA ASP A 133 -9.66 -17.05 8.75
C ASP A 133 -9.56 -16.80 7.24
N TRP A 134 -10.60 -17.15 6.48
CA TRP A 134 -10.65 -16.88 5.05
C TRP A 134 -10.67 -15.38 4.72
N VAL A 135 -11.51 -14.61 5.41
CA VAL A 135 -11.56 -13.14 5.24
C VAL A 135 -10.20 -12.54 5.59
N GLU A 136 -9.57 -12.98 6.68
CA GLU A 136 -8.24 -12.53 7.07
C GLU A 136 -7.22 -12.81 5.97
N ASP A 137 -7.22 -14.00 5.38
CA ASP A 137 -6.33 -14.36 4.26
C ASP A 137 -6.55 -13.47 3.03
N GLN A 138 -7.79 -13.11 2.69
CA GLN A 138 -8.08 -12.25 1.54
C GLN A 138 -7.53 -10.83 1.71
N VAL A 139 -7.51 -10.30 2.94
CA VAL A 139 -7.14 -8.91 3.21
C VAL A 139 -5.77 -8.75 3.86
N LYS A 140 -5.08 -9.86 4.14
CA LYS A 140 -3.81 -9.90 4.87
C LYS A 140 -2.76 -8.95 4.31
N ASP A 141 -2.55 -8.97 2.99
CA ASP A 141 -1.53 -8.14 2.35
C ASP A 141 -1.85 -6.63 2.47
N ILE A 142 -3.14 -6.26 2.46
CA ILE A 142 -3.58 -4.88 2.70
C ILE A 142 -3.25 -4.48 4.14
N LYS A 143 -3.59 -5.32 5.13
CA LYS A 143 -3.31 -5.10 6.55
C LYS A 143 -1.81 -4.96 6.83
N ASP A 144 -1.02 -5.90 6.32
CA ASP A 144 0.42 -5.92 6.46
C ASP A 144 1.08 -4.66 5.88
N PHE A 145 0.59 -4.19 4.72
CA PHE A 145 1.08 -2.96 4.11
C PHE A 145 0.69 -1.71 4.93
N ILE A 146 -0.57 -1.61 5.40
CA ILE A 146 -1.02 -0.51 6.27
C ILE A 146 -0.17 -0.46 7.54
N ASP A 147 0.09 -1.59 8.17
CA ASP A 147 0.88 -1.68 9.39
C ASP A 147 2.33 -1.26 9.17
N ALA A 148 2.93 -1.61 8.02
CA ALA A 148 4.25 -1.12 7.63
C ALA A 148 4.30 0.41 7.53
N LEU A 149 3.29 1.02 6.89
CA LEU A 149 3.15 2.46 6.74
C LEU A 149 2.95 3.17 8.09
N LYS A 150 2.15 2.59 8.98
CA LYS A 150 1.95 3.09 10.36
C LYS A 150 3.23 2.96 11.20
N ALA A 151 3.93 1.84 11.11
CA ALA A 151 5.20 1.61 11.81
C ALA A 151 6.26 2.62 11.38
N PHE A 152 6.38 2.90 10.07
CA PHE A 152 7.23 3.98 9.57
C PHE A 152 6.87 5.33 10.21
N LYS A 153 5.59 5.68 10.24
CA LYS A 153 5.13 6.93 10.86
C LYS A 153 5.50 7.02 12.35
N MET A 154 5.31 5.94 13.12
CA MET A 154 5.61 5.89 14.56
C MET A 154 7.10 5.94 14.88
N LEU A 155 7.94 5.22 14.12
CA LEU A 155 9.39 5.11 14.35
C LEU A 155 10.11 6.46 14.40
N PHE A 156 9.55 7.49 13.76
CA PHE A 156 10.17 8.79 13.69
C PHE A 156 9.37 9.89 14.42
N SER A 157 8.25 9.59 15.06
CA SER A 157 7.51 10.54 15.93
C SER A 157 8.18 10.77 17.29
N ALA A 158 9.27 10.06 17.58
CA ALA A 158 9.98 10.10 18.87
C ALA A 158 11.09 11.17 18.98
N ASN A 159 11.14 12.18 18.09
CA ASN A 159 12.14 13.26 18.13
C ASN A 159 11.50 14.64 18.17
#